data_AF-A0A8C2LYX5-F1
#
_entry.id   AF-A0A8C2LYX5-F1
#
_cell.length_a   1.000
_cell.length_b   1.000
_cell.length_c   1.000
_cell.angle_alpha   90.00
_cell.angle_beta   90.00
_cell.angle_gamma   90.00
#
_symmetry.space_group_name_H-M   'P 1'
#
loop_
_entity.id
_entity.type
_entity.pdbx_description
1 polymer ?
#
loop_
_entity_poly.entity_id
_entity_poly.type
_entity_poly.pdbx_seq_one_letter_code
_entity_poly.pdbx_strand_id
1 'polypeptide(L)'
;MAKSPGNSTLEDSLGQYQRSLRERANRSIHQLKCALRDVDVTVEEGALDPSASINVENEDTEMAWHELQHSHAVSQLKALLRQQASKDNEISPPRRRKMSPLDELSGMKNRVQVVVLENERLQQELKSQRQEETLREQTLLDASGNIQDSWIKTGEDSRVDEAAKRPFSHGDAESGKTTSTGDAEKWKLELERLKLTYEAKSELLESQLMLLRKDLVEYQQNCEDLKERLKHKDSLLATGVSSRVGGLCLKCAQHEAVLSQTHSNVHIQAIETMTKERDDLMSALVSVRSSLAEVQQRETSAYKQVKHAVQMTEEANFEKTK
;
A
#
# COMPACT_ATOMS: atom_id res chain seq x y z
N MET A 1 -17.79 -16.13 27.98
CA MET A 1 -18.40 -16.13 26.64
C MET A 1 -18.19 -17.50 26.03
N ALA A 2 -19.22 -18.34 26.04
CA ALA A 2 -19.16 -19.68 25.47
C ALA A 2 -19.23 -19.59 23.93
N LYS A 3 -18.16 -20.00 23.24
CA LYS A 3 -18.18 -20.17 21.78
C LYS A 3 -19.08 -21.36 21.45
N SER A 4 -20.08 -21.11 20.59
CA SER A 4 -21.05 -22.11 20.17
C SER A 4 -20.34 -23.25 19.40
N PRO A 5 -20.57 -24.53 19.74
CA PRO A 5 -19.88 -25.67 19.15
C PRO A 5 -20.16 -25.87 17.65
N GLY A 6 -21.24 -25.28 17.13
CA GLY A 6 -21.67 -25.46 15.73
C GLY A 6 -20.80 -24.77 14.67
N ASN A 7 -19.97 -23.78 15.03
CA ASN A 7 -19.16 -23.04 14.04
C ASN A 7 -17.88 -23.82 13.64
N SER A 8 -17.36 -24.65 14.55
CA SER A 8 -16.16 -25.46 14.29
C SER A 8 -16.41 -26.57 13.27
N THR A 9 -17.58 -27.20 13.32
CA THR A 9 -17.95 -28.31 12.43
C THR A 9 -18.09 -27.87 10.97
N LEU A 10 -18.55 -26.63 10.73
CA LEU A 10 -18.70 -26.08 9.38
C LEU A 10 -17.35 -25.67 8.78
N GLU A 11 -16.46 -25.08 9.57
CA GLU A 11 -15.09 -24.75 9.14
C GLU A 11 -14.30 -26.02 8.80
N ASP A 12 -14.43 -27.07 9.60
CA ASP A 12 -13.80 -28.36 9.33
C ASP A 12 -14.34 -29.02 8.05
N SER A 13 -15.66 -28.95 7.84
CA SER A 13 -16.31 -29.48 6.63
C SER A 13 -15.87 -28.72 5.37
N LEU A 14 -15.77 -27.40 5.45
CA LEU A 14 -15.26 -26.56 4.36
C LEU A 14 -13.79 -26.88 4.05
N GLY A 15 -12.96 -27.05 5.09
CA GLY A 15 -11.55 -27.43 4.97
C GLY A 15 -11.37 -28.79 4.31
N GLN A 16 -12.22 -29.77 4.66
CA GLN A 16 -12.24 -31.09 4.02
C GLN A 16 -12.67 -31.01 2.55
N TYR A 17 -13.72 -30.25 2.24
CA TYR A 17 -14.17 -30.06 0.87
C TYR A 17 -13.07 -29.44 -0.02
N GLN A 18 -12.41 -28.40 0.46
CA GLN A 18 -11.31 -27.76 -0.28
C GLN A 18 -10.09 -28.68 -0.47
N ARG A 19 -9.75 -29.51 0.53
CA ARG A 19 -8.71 -30.54 0.39
C ARG A 19 -9.09 -31.58 -0.66
N SER A 20 -10.33 -32.07 -0.63
CA SER A 20 -10.83 -33.01 -1.64
C SER A 20 -10.80 -32.44 -3.05
N LEU A 21 -11.11 -31.14 -3.20
CA LEU A 21 -11.07 -30.45 -4.49
C LEU A 21 -9.65 -30.38 -5.05
N ARG A 22 -8.68 -30.00 -4.22
CA ARG A 22 -7.26 -29.96 -4.58
C ARG A 22 -6.74 -31.33 -4.98
N GLU A 23 -7.08 -32.36 -4.21
CA GLU A 23 -6.67 -33.73 -4.53
C GLU A 23 -7.27 -34.24 -5.84
N ARG A 24 -8.54 -33.95 -6.13
CA ARG A 24 -9.18 -34.35 -7.38
C ARG A 24 -8.55 -33.64 -8.59
N ALA A 25 -8.27 -32.35 -8.46
CA ALA A 25 -7.56 -31.58 -9.49
C ALA A 25 -6.15 -32.14 -9.75
N ASN A 26 -5.40 -32.44 -8.69
CA ASN A 26 -4.06 -33.01 -8.82
C ASN A 26 -4.07 -34.41 -9.45
N ARG A 27 -5.06 -35.25 -9.12
CA ARG A 27 -5.26 -36.55 -9.78
C ARG A 27 -5.58 -36.40 -11.26
N SER A 28 -6.44 -35.47 -11.63
CA SER A 28 -6.77 -35.18 -13.04
C SER A 28 -5.55 -34.69 -13.82
N ILE A 29 -4.77 -33.76 -13.26
CA ILE A 29 -3.52 -33.28 -13.85
C ILE A 29 -2.52 -34.43 -14.01
N HIS A 30 -2.42 -35.32 -13.02
CA HIS A 30 -1.53 -36.47 -13.11
C HIS A 30 -1.97 -37.46 -14.20
N GLN A 31 -3.28 -37.74 -14.30
CA GLN A 31 -3.84 -38.57 -15.37
C GLN A 31 -3.57 -37.99 -16.75
N LEU A 32 -3.78 -36.68 -16.94
CA LEU A 32 -3.44 -35.98 -18.19
C LEU A 32 -1.95 -36.05 -18.49
N LYS A 33 -1.10 -35.91 -17.47
CA LYS A 33 0.36 -35.99 -17.61
C LYS A 33 0.84 -37.40 -17.99
N CYS A 34 0.18 -38.44 -17.49
CA CYS A 34 0.44 -39.82 -17.92
C CYS A 34 -0.04 -40.04 -19.36
N ALA A 35 -1.27 -39.66 -19.68
CA ALA A 35 -1.82 -39.81 -21.03
C ALA A 35 -0.98 -39.07 -22.10
N LEU A 36 -0.49 -37.87 -21.80
CA LEU A 36 0.41 -37.13 -22.70
C LEU A 36 1.77 -37.80 -22.85
N ARG A 37 2.26 -38.50 -21.83
CA ARG A 37 3.52 -39.24 -21.89
C ARG A 37 3.36 -40.56 -22.66
N ASP A 38 2.19 -41.19 -22.58
CA ASP A 38 1.86 -42.40 -23.35
C ASP A 38 1.63 -42.09 -24.84
N VAL A 39 1.14 -40.89 -25.16
CA VAL A 39 1.06 -40.38 -26.55
C VAL A 39 2.45 -40.08 -27.14
N ASP A 40 3.44 -39.75 -26.31
CA ASP A 40 4.81 -39.45 -26.72
C ASP A 40 5.70 -40.71 -26.85
N VAL A 41 5.26 -41.85 -26.31
CA VAL A 41 6.04 -43.11 -26.22
C VAL A 41 5.44 -44.26 -27.06
N THR A 42 4.27 -44.09 -27.69
CA THR A 42 3.63 -45.16 -28.49
C THR A 42 4.02 -45.21 -29.96
N VAL A 43 5.12 -44.56 -30.36
CA VAL A 43 5.78 -44.81 -31.65
C VAL A 43 6.88 -45.86 -31.48
N GLU A 44 6.50 -47.08 -31.12
CA GLU A 44 7.35 -48.28 -31.31
C GLU A 44 6.50 -49.45 -31.82
N GLU A 45 6.48 -49.54 -33.15
CA GLU A 45 6.45 -50.71 -34.05
C GLU A 45 5.86 -52.05 -33.54
N GLY A 46 4.71 -52.44 -34.12
CA GLY A 46 4.09 -53.75 -33.91
C GLY A 46 2.84 -54.04 -34.75
N ALA A 47 3.02 -54.26 -36.06
CA ALA A 47 2.21 -55.06 -37.01
C ALA A 47 0.66 -54.92 -37.04
N LEU A 48 0.12 -54.24 -38.07
CA LEU A 48 -0.79 -54.75 -39.14
C LEU A 48 -1.62 -53.62 -39.82
N ASP A 49 -1.27 -53.35 -41.09
CA ASP A 49 -2.13 -53.03 -42.26
C ASP A 49 -3.01 -51.74 -42.33
N PRO A 50 -3.40 -51.26 -43.53
CA PRO A 50 -2.72 -50.13 -44.19
C PRO A 50 -3.66 -49.00 -44.65
N SER A 51 -3.28 -47.73 -44.49
CA SER A 51 -3.72 -46.66 -45.39
C SER A 51 -2.98 -45.33 -45.18
N ALA A 52 -2.51 -44.78 -46.30
CA ALA A 52 -2.03 -43.41 -46.51
C ALA A 52 -0.68 -43.02 -45.89
N SER A 53 0.41 -43.37 -46.58
CA SER A 53 1.74 -42.82 -46.36
C SER A 53 1.84 -41.39 -46.92
N ILE A 54 1.88 -40.40 -46.05
CA ILE A 54 2.61 -39.13 -46.29
C ILE A 54 3.78 -39.16 -45.32
N ASN A 55 4.91 -39.72 -45.76
CA ASN A 55 6.19 -39.66 -45.05
C ASN A 55 7.16 -38.86 -45.93
N VAL A 56 7.06 -37.53 -45.84
CA VAL A 56 8.13 -36.57 -46.17
C VAL A 56 7.93 -35.39 -45.21
N GLU A 57 9.01 -34.74 -44.76
CA GLU A 57 9.01 -33.44 -44.05
C GLU A 57 9.13 -33.40 -42.50
N ASN A 58 9.83 -34.34 -41.85
CA ASN A 58 10.25 -34.11 -40.46
C ASN A 58 11.60 -33.36 -40.33
N GLU A 59 12.51 -33.48 -41.31
CA GLU A 59 13.79 -32.73 -41.30
C GLU A 59 13.64 -31.30 -41.86
N ASP A 60 12.74 -31.10 -42.83
CA ASP A 60 12.48 -29.78 -43.41
C ASP A 60 11.82 -28.83 -42.42
N THR A 61 11.01 -29.35 -41.49
CA THR A 61 10.39 -28.53 -40.46
C THR A 61 11.43 -28.11 -39.41
N GLU A 62 12.31 -29.00 -38.96
CA GLU A 62 13.36 -28.66 -37.99
C GLU A 62 14.38 -27.67 -38.57
N MET A 63 14.81 -27.85 -39.83
CA MET A 63 15.64 -26.88 -40.53
C MET A 63 14.94 -25.54 -40.74
N ALA A 64 13.66 -25.53 -41.15
CA ALA A 64 12.88 -24.30 -41.29
C ALA A 64 12.71 -23.58 -39.95
N TRP A 65 12.57 -24.30 -38.83
CA TRP A 65 12.50 -23.73 -37.48
C TRP A 65 13.82 -23.11 -37.03
N HIS A 66 14.95 -23.77 -37.32
CA HIS A 66 16.28 -23.20 -37.06
C HIS A 66 16.54 -21.97 -37.93
N GLU A 67 16.19 -22.01 -39.21
CA GLU A 67 16.33 -20.88 -40.13
C GLU A 67 15.43 -19.70 -39.71
N LEU A 68 14.22 -19.97 -39.22
CA LEU A 68 13.33 -18.94 -38.67
C LEU A 68 13.88 -18.34 -37.38
N GLN A 69 14.50 -19.14 -36.50
CA GLN A 69 15.15 -18.64 -35.27
C GLN A 69 16.34 -17.70 -35.55
N HIS A 70 17.07 -17.97 -36.63
CA HIS A 70 18.20 -17.17 -37.10
C HIS A 70 17.79 -16.05 -38.06
N SER A 71 16.53 -16.02 -38.50
CA SER A 71 16.01 -14.99 -39.38
C SER A 71 16.22 -13.59 -38.79
N HIS A 72 16.65 -12.69 -39.65
CA HIS A 72 16.92 -11.29 -39.33
C HIS A 72 15.70 -10.61 -38.70
N ALA A 73 14.48 -11.01 -39.07
CA ALA A 73 13.24 -10.52 -38.47
C ALA A 73 13.10 -10.94 -36.99
N VAL A 74 13.47 -12.17 -36.64
CA VAL A 74 13.43 -12.64 -35.24
C VAL A 74 14.51 -11.95 -34.41
N SER A 75 15.68 -11.72 -34.98
CA SER A 75 16.75 -10.94 -34.32
C SER A 75 16.35 -9.48 -34.11
N GLN A 76 15.70 -8.85 -35.10
CA GLN A 76 15.13 -7.50 -34.96
C GLN A 76 14.02 -7.45 -33.92
N LEU A 77 13.12 -8.43 -33.88
CA LEU A 77 12.07 -8.52 -32.86
C LEU A 77 12.67 -8.70 -31.46
N LYS A 78 13.69 -9.56 -31.31
CA LYS A 78 14.43 -9.72 -30.03
C LYS A 78 15.09 -8.41 -29.61
N ALA A 79 15.67 -7.64 -30.53
CA ALA A 79 16.27 -6.34 -30.24
C ALA A 79 15.22 -5.30 -29.82
N LEU A 80 14.10 -5.22 -30.54
CA LEU A 80 12.98 -4.34 -30.22
C LEU A 80 12.33 -4.70 -28.88
N LEU A 81 12.19 -5.99 -28.55
CA LEU A 81 11.69 -6.44 -27.25
C LEU A 81 12.64 -6.09 -26.10
N ARG A 82 13.96 -6.19 -26.31
CA ARG A 82 14.95 -5.74 -25.32
C ARG A 82 14.92 -4.22 -25.13
N GLN A 83 14.75 -3.47 -26.22
CA GLN A 83 14.63 -2.01 -26.17
C GLN A 83 13.31 -1.56 -25.53
N GLN A 84 12.22 -2.32 -25.74
CA GLN A 84 10.95 -2.12 -25.05
C GLN A 84 11.11 -2.42 -23.55
N ALA A 85 11.79 -3.51 -23.18
CA ALA A 85 12.05 -3.86 -21.78
C ALA A 85 12.97 -2.85 -21.07
N SER A 86 13.93 -2.24 -21.76
CA SER A 86 14.77 -1.17 -21.18
C SER A 86 14.00 0.14 -21.02
N LYS A 87 13.17 0.51 -22.01
CA LYS A 87 12.29 1.69 -21.94
C LYS A 87 11.18 1.53 -20.90
N ASP A 88 10.63 0.33 -20.74
CA ASP A 88 9.63 0.04 -19.70
C ASP A 88 10.24 0.08 -18.29
N ASN A 89 11.55 -0.18 -18.14
CA ASN A 89 12.31 -0.01 -16.90
C ASN A 89 12.67 1.45 -16.59
N GLU A 90 12.80 2.32 -17.61
CA GLU A 90 13.04 3.77 -17.42
C GLU A 90 11.74 4.57 -17.21
N ILE A 91 10.62 4.16 -17.83
CA ILE A 91 9.32 4.83 -17.72
C ILE A 91 8.47 4.33 -16.52
N SER A 92 8.76 3.15 -15.98
CA SER A 92 8.12 2.69 -14.75
C SER A 92 8.89 3.20 -13.52
N PRO A 93 8.23 3.70 -12.45
CA PRO A 93 8.87 3.70 -11.14
C PRO A 93 9.32 2.26 -10.85
N PRO A 94 10.42 2.04 -10.09
CA PRO A 94 10.96 0.70 -9.91
C PRO A 94 9.79 -0.18 -9.50
N ARG A 95 9.50 -1.21 -10.32
CA ARG A 95 8.48 -2.24 -10.05
C ARG A 95 8.61 -2.50 -8.57
N ARG A 96 7.66 -2.00 -7.77
CA ARG A 96 7.65 -2.29 -6.34
C ARG A 96 7.61 -3.80 -6.34
N ARG A 97 8.75 -4.42 -6.03
CA ARG A 97 8.78 -5.80 -5.56
C ARG A 97 7.64 -5.79 -4.57
N LYS A 98 6.58 -6.56 -4.83
CA LYS A 98 5.58 -6.82 -3.80
C LYS A 98 6.41 -7.46 -2.69
N MET A 99 6.89 -6.62 -1.77
CA MET A 99 7.57 -7.07 -0.59
C MET A 99 6.53 -7.94 0.08
N SER A 100 6.94 -9.16 0.45
CA SER A 100 6.00 -10.04 1.10
C SER A 100 5.49 -9.32 2.36
N PRO A 101 4.26 -9.57 2.82
CA PRO A 101 3.76 -8.97 4.07
C PRO A 101 4.73 -9.16 5.25
N LEU A 102 5.59 -10.19 5.19
CA LEU A 102 6.66 -10.46 6.15
C LEU A 102 7.84 -9.48 6.04
N ASP A 103 8.22 -9.08 4.84
CA ASP A 103 9.30 -8.11 4.61
C ASP A 103 8.89 -6.69 5.00
N GLU A 104 7.62 -6.33 4.78
CA GLU A 104 7.07 -5.04 5.26
C GLU A 104 7.02 -4.99 6.79
N LEU A 105 6.60 -6.10 7.43
CA LEU A 105 6.62 -6.24 8.90
C LEU A 105 8.05 -6.19 9.47
N SER A 106 9.01 -6.84 8.81
CA SER A 106 10.43 -6.81 9.18
C SER A 106 11.01 -5.39 9.04
N GLY A 107 10.72 -4.71 7.93
CA GLY A 107 11.10 -3.32 7.72
C GLY A 107 10.49 -2.37 8.76
N MET A 108 9.22 -2.57 9.10
CA MET A 108 8.54 -1.81 10.15
C MET A 108 9.18 -2.07 11.52
N LYS A 109 9.48 -3.33 11.85
CA LYS A 109 10.15 -3.72 13.10
C LYS A 109 11.51 -3.03 13.25
N ASN A 110 12.32 -3.02 12.19
CA ASN A 110 13.64 -2.37 12.22
C ASN A 110 13.52 -0.86 12.41
N ARG A 111 12.56 -0.21 11.73
CA ARG A 111 12.30 1.23 11.91
C ARG A 111 11.83 1.56 13.32
N VAL A 112 10.94 0.75 13.89
CA VAL A 112 10.47 0.91 15.27
C VAL A 112 11.63 0.72 16.25
N GLN A 113 12.49 -0.28 16.03
CA GLN A 113 13.65 -0.52 16.90
C GLN A 113 14.65 0.65 16.89
N VAL A 114 14.93 1.25 15.73
CA VAL A 114 15.78 2.45 15.64
C VAL A 114 15.16 3.63 16.39
N VAL A 115 13.85 3.85 16.24
CA VAL A 115 13.16 4.95 16.94
C VAL A 115 13.11 4.74 18.45
N VAL A 116 12.98 3.48 18.92
CA VAL A 116 13.02 3.16 20.36
C VAL A 116 14.40 3.42 20.93
N LEU A 117 15.47 2.93 20.27
CA LEU A 117 16.84 3.17 20.72
C LEU A 117 17.19 4.66 20.73
N GLU A 118 16.78 5.40 19.71
CA GLU A 118 16.97 6.85 19.67
C GLU A 118 16.15 7.57 20.75
N ASN A 119 14.94 7.12 21.06
CA ASN A 119 14.15 7.65 22.18
C ASN A 119 14.83 7.40 23.52
N GLU A 120 15.37 6.20 23.75
CA GLU A 120 16.10 5.87 24.97
C GLU A 120 17.35 6.75 25.10
N ARG A 121 18.08 6.96 24.00
CA ARG A 121 19.23 7.87 23.94
C ARG A 121 18.83 9.30 24.27
N LEU A 122 17.77 9.83 23.64
CA LEU A 122 17.26 11.18 23.91
C LEU A 122 16.76 11.34 25.33
N GLN A 123 16.14 10.31 25.91
CA GLN A 123 15.73 10.33 27.32
C GLN A 123 16.93 10.36 28.27
N GLN A 124 18.03 9.68 27.95
CA GLN A 124 19.27 9.77 28.72
C GLN A 124 19.91 11.16 28.59
N GLU A 125 19.96 11.71 27.38
CA GLU A 125 20.47 13.07 27.10
C GLU A 125 19.67 14.11 27.89
N LEU A 126 18.33 14.06 27.86
CA LEU A 126 17.47 14.98 28.62
C LEU A 126 17.66 14.85 30.14
N LYS A 127 17.86 13.63 30.65
CA LYS A 127 18.16 13.42 32.08
C LYS A 127 19.52 14.01 32.45
N SER A 128 20.53 13.81 31.61
CA SER A 128 21.87 14.36 31.81
C SER A 128 21.85 15.89 31.76
N GLN A 129 21.18 16.46 30.76
CA GLN A 129 21.04 17.91 30.59
C GLN A 129 20.30 18.53 31.78
N ARG A 130 19.24 17.89 32.29
CA ARG A 130 18.54 18.36 33.49
C ARG A 130 19.44 18.34 34.73
N GLN A 131 20.27 17.31 34.89
CA GLN A 131 21.24 17.24 35.98
C GLN A 131 22.32 18.31 35.84
N GLU A 132 22.83 18.54 34.63
CA GLU A 132 23.79 19.61 34.33
C GLU A 132 23.20 20.99 34.61
N GLU A 133 21.96 21.25 34.19
CA GLU A 133 21.24 22.49 34.50
C GLU A 133 21.05 22.66 36.00
N THR A 134 20.71 21.59 36.72
CA THR A 134 20.59 21.63 38.20
C THR A 134 21.94 21.96 38.85
N LEU A 135 23.05 21.38 38.37
CA LEU A 135 24.41 21.68 38.85
C LEU A 135 24.82 23.12 38.52
N ARG A 136 24.46 23.64 37.34
CA ARG A 136 24.69 25.04 36.96
C ARG A 136 23.88 26.00 37.83
N GLU A 137 22.61 25.70 38.08
CA GLU A 137 21.76 26.49 38.99
C GLU A 137 22.30 26.47 40.42
N GLN A 138 22.75 25.31 40.91
CA GLN A 138 23.37 25.18 42.23
C GLN A 138 24.68 25.98 42.32
N THR A 139 25.51 25.97 41.27
CA THR A 139 26.74 26.78 41.19
C THR A 139 26.43 28.28 41.18
N LEU A 140 25.34 28.71 40.52
CA LEU A 140 24.89 30.10 40.54
C LEU A 140 24.37 30.52 41.92
N LEU A 141 23.64 29.63 42.61
CA LEU A 141 23.15 29.88 43.97
C LEU A 141 24.30 29.95 44.99
N ASP A 142 25.31 29.10 44.88
CA ASP A 142 26.50 29.13 45.74
C ASP A 142 27.37 30.39 45.47
N ALA A 143 27.46 30.83 44.22
CA ALA A 143 28.13 32.09 43.85
C ALA A 143 27.36 33.33 44.35
N SER A 144 26.02 33.26 44.41
CA SER A 144 25.16 34.35 44.90
C SER A 144 25.07 34.40 46.44
N GLY A 145 25.09 33.26 47.13
CA GLY A 145 25.07 33.19 48.60
C GLY A 145 26.31 33.83 49.24
N ASN A 146 27.46 33.77 48.57
CA ASN A 146 28.71 34.37 49.05
C ASN A 146 28.71 35.92 49.06
N ILE A 147 27.75 36.58 48.40
CA ILE A 147 27.68 38.05 48.34
C ILE A 147 26.77 38.61 49.45
N GLN A 148 25.84 37.80 49.98
CA GLN A 148 24.75 38.29 50.83
C GLN A 148 25.01 38.16 52.35
N ASP A 149 25.98 37.35 52.77
CA ASP A 149 26.36 37.22 54.19
C ASP A 149 27.20 38.40 54.73
N SER A 150 27.58 39.38 53.90
CA SER A 150 28.45 40.50 54.31
C SER A 150 27.74 41.78 54.76
N TRP A 151 26.45 41.99 54.45
CA TRP A 151 25.80 43.31 54.67
C TRP A 151 24.78 43.37 55.81
N ILE A 152 24.46 42.25 56.48
CA ILE A 152 23.44 42.22 57.55
C ILE A 152 24.07 41.89 58.91
N LYS A 153 25.05 42.70 59.34
CA LYS A 153 25.46 42.75 60.75
C LYS A 153 26.28 44.01 61.01
N THR A 154 25.61 45.12 61.33
CA THR A 154 26.02 46.16 62.31
C THR A 154 24.95 47.26 62.26
N GLY A 155 23.83 47.02 62.94
CA GLY A 155 22.89 48.04 63.37
C GLY A 155 22.77 47.95 64.90
N GLU A 156 22.49 49.09 65.54
CA GLU A 156 22.32 49.36 66.98
C GLU A 156 23.65 49.71 67.71
N ASP A 157 23.80 50.79 68.49
CA ASP A 157 22.82 51.71 69.09
C ASP A 157 23.48 53.01 69.63
N SER A 158 22.64 53.98 70.02
CA SER A 158 22.86 55.08 70.98
C SER A 158 23.10 56.52 70.46
N ARG A 159 22.00 57.18 70.08
CA ARG A 159 21.38 58.33 70.81
C ARG A 159 22.30 59.20 71.67
N VAL A 160 22.44 60.51 71.36
CA VAL A 160 22.08 61.70 72.20
C VAL A 160 21.91 62.96 71.31
N ASP A 161 20.95 63.78 71.69
CA ASP A 161 20.43 65.03 71.12
C ASP A 161 21.28 66.32 71.35
N GLU A 162 21.12 67.26 70.41
CA GLU A 162 20.78 68.69 70.55
C GLU A 162 21.79 69.78 71.06
N ALA A 163 21.81 70.88 70.27
CA ALA A 163 22.17 72.28 70.54
C ALA A 163 23.63 72.70 70.83
N ALA A 164 24.23 73.45 69.89
CA ALA A 164 24.41 74.91 69.96
C ALA A 164 25.49 75.46 68.99
N LYS A 165 25.21 76.67 68.46
CA LYS A 165 26.11 77.64 67.78
C LYS A 165 26.31 77.54 66.25
N ARG A 166 25.59 78.42 65.53
CA ARG A 166 26.07 79.17 64.34
C ARG A 166 27.24 80.12 64.73
N PRO A 167 27.94 80.82 63.80
CA PRO A 167 28.01 80.67 62.33
C PRO A 167 29.46 80.67 61.76
N PHE A 168 29.57 80.29 60.48
CA PHE A 168 30.58 80.65 59.47
C PHE A 168 31.99 81.11 59.91
N SER A 169 33.01 80.37 59.49
CA SER A 169 34.30 80.92 59.11
C SER A 169 34.92 80.08 58.00
N HIS A 170 35.28 80.74 56.92
CA HIS A 170 36.19 80.28 55.88
C HIS A 170 37.45 79.69 56.52
N GLY A 171 37.91 78.55 56.01
CA GLY A 171 39.17 77.92 56.36
C GLY A 171 39.40 76.72 55.44
N ASP A 172 40.29 76.89 54.46
CA ASP A 172 40.74 75.86 53.54
C ASP A 172 41.34 74.65 54.29
N ALA A 173 40.91 73.44 53.90
CA ALA A 173 41.70 72.21 53.93
C ALA A 173 40.93 71.11 53.19
N GLU A 174 41.15 71.04 51.89
CA GLU A 174 41.49 69.82 51.16
C GLU A 174 41.23 68.49 51.89
N SER A 175 40.06 67.89 51.66
CA SER A 175 39.87 66.43 51.71
C SER A 175 38.55 66.07 51.02
N GLY A 176 38.63 65.59 49.78
CA GLY A 176 37.45 65.20 49.00
C GLY A 176 37.62 65.30 47.48
N LYS A 177 38.82 65.06 46.95
CA LYS A 177 39.09 65.09 45.50
C LYS A 177 39.69 63.80 44.97
N THR A 178 39.37 62.67 45.61
CA THR A 178 39.87 61.34 45.19
C THR A 178 38.77 60.30 44.98
N THR A 179 37.51 60.57 45.35
CA THR A 179 36.39 59.65 45.11
C THR A 179 35.70 59.89 43.76
N SER A 180 35.59 61.15 43.31
CA SER A 180 34.88 61.51 42.07
C SER A 180 35.58 61.05 40.78
N THR A 181 36.90 60.91 40.77
CA THR A 181 37.66 60.51 39.58
C THR A 181 37.56 59.00 39.32
N GLY A 182 37.59 58.18 40.38
CA GLY A 182 37.45 56.72 40.28
C GLY A 182 36.05 56.28 39.82
N ASP A 183 35.01 56.99 40.25
CA ASP A 183 33.64 56.72 39.81
C ASP A 183 33.44 57.06 38.33
N ALA A 184 34.03 58.16 37.84
CA ALA A 184 33.97 58.53 36.42
C ALA A 184 34.68 57.49 35.53
N GLU A 185 35.83 56.98 35.97
CA GLU A 185 36.56 55.91 35.27
C GLU A 185 35.77 54.58 35.26
N LYS A 186 35.12 54.24 36.37
CA LYS A 186 34.25 53.06 36.47
C LYS A 186 33.07 53.14 35.50
N TRP A 187 32.36 54.27 35.44
CA TRP A 187 31.25 54.46 34.49
C TRP A 187 31.73 54.44 33.04
N LYS A 188 32.93 54.95 32.75
CA LYS A 188 33.54 54.87 31.43
C LYS A 188 33.81 53.42 31.01
N LEU A 189 34.38 52.60 31.89
CA LEU A 189 34.61 51.18 31.63
C LEU A 189 33.30 50.41 31.44
N GLU A 190 32.28 50.72 32.24
CA GLU A 190 30.96 50.12 32.13
C GLU A 190 30.27 50.46 30.79
N LEU A 191 30.41 51.70 30.32
CA LEU A 191 29.93 52.14 29.02
C LEU A 191 30.65 51.41 27.87
N GLU A 192 31.97 51.24 27.95
CA GLU A 192 32.76 50.50 26.96
C GLU A 192 32.33 49.01 26.92
N ARG A 193 32.12 48.39 28.09
CA ARG A 193 31.60 47.01 28.21
C ARG A 193 30.22 46.88 27.58
N LEU A 194 29.34 47.84 27.84
CA LEU A 194 27.99 47.84 27.29
C LEU A 194 28.04 47.98 25.76
N LYS A 195 28.86 48.91 25.25
CA LYS A 195 29.08 49.10 23.81
C LYS A 195 29.53 47.81 23.13
N LEU A 196 30.56 47.15 23.66
CA LEU A 196 31.04 45.85 23.13
C LEU A 196 29.94 44.77 23.16
N THR A 197 29.12 44.76 24.22
CA THR A 197 28.01 43.79 24.33
C THR A 197 26.95 44.04 23.26
N TYR A 198 26.61 45.29 22.96
CA TYR A 198 25.66 45.64 21.91
C TYR A 198 26.23 45.40 20.52
N GLU A 199 27.52 45.68 20.30
CA GLU A 199 28.22 45.37 19.04
C GLU A 199 28.20 43.86 18.77
N ALA A 200 28.58 43.03 19.75
CA ALA A 200 28.52 41.57 19.62
C ALA A 200 27.09 41.05 19.37
N LYS A 201 26.07 41.67 19.98
CA LYS A 201 24.66 41.35 19.70
C LYS A 201 24.25 41.74 18.28
N SER A 202 24.73 42.88 17.78
CA SER A 202 24.48 43.31 16.40
C SER A 202 25.10 42.32 15.42
N GLU A 203 26.37 41.96 15.62
CA GLU A 203 27.10 41.01 14.77
C GLU A 203 26.43 39.63 14.75
N LEU A 204 25.92 39.15 15.90
CA LEU A 204 25.19 37.89 15.97
C LEU A 204 23.87 37.94 15.19
N LEU A 205 23.10 39.03 15.35
CA LEU A 205 21.84 39.21 14.62
C LEU A 205 22.08 39.36 13.11
N GLU A 206 23.12 40.08 12.71
CA GLU A 206 23.54 40.20 11.31
C GLU A 206 23.93 38.84 10.73
N SER A 207 24.67 38.03 11.48
CA SER A 207 25.05 36.67 11.09
C SER A 207 23.81 35.77 10.92
N GLN A 208 22.85 35.84 11.84
CA GLN A 208 21.58 35.11 11.73
C GLN A 208 20.77 35.56 10.52
N LEU A 209 20.68 36.87 10.27
CA LEU A 209 20.00 37.41 9.09
C LEU A 209 20.67 36.94 7.80
N MET A 210 22.01 36.90 7.74
CA MET A 210 22.74 36.40 6.60
C MET A 210 22.49 34.91 6.35
N LEU A 211 22.48 34.10 7.41
CA LEU A 211 22.17 32.67 7.30
C LEU A 211 20.73 32.44 6.81
N LEU A 212 19.74 33.10 7.42
CA LEU A 212 18.34 32.99 7.00
C LEU A 212 18.12 33.46 5.55
N ARG A 213 18.83 34.51 5.11
CA ARG A 213 18.79 34.97 3.71
C ARG A 213 19.35 33.90 2.77
N LYS A 214 20.45 33.24 3.15
CA LYS A 214 21.04 32.15 2.37
C LYS A 214 20.06 30.98 2.26
N ASP A 215 19.49 30.53 3.38
CA ASP A 215 18.53 29.44 3.42
C ASP A 215 17.29 29.76 2.58
N LEU A 216 16.79 31.00 2.64
CA LEU A 216 15.65 31.44 1.82
C LEU A 216 15.93 31.34 0.32
N VAL A 217 17.12 31.78 -0.12
CA VAL A 217 17.54 31.66 -1.52
C VAL A 217 17.65 30.20 -1.93
N GLU A 218 18.19 29.33 -1.08
CA GLU A 218 18.29 27.89 -1.34
C GLU A 218 16.90 27.22 -1.46
N TYR A 219 15.98 27.52 -0.54
CA TYR A 219 14.60 27.02 -0.63
C TYR A 219 13.88 27.54 -1.87
N GLN A 220 14.10 28.79 -2.27
CA GLN A 220 13.53 29.35 -3.48
C GLN A 220 14.04 28.62 -4.72
N GLN A 221 15.35 28.38 -4.82
CA GLN A 221 15.95 27.62 -5.91
C GLN A 221 15.41 26.19 -5.96
N ASN A 222 15.31 25.51 -4.81
CA ASN A 222 14.74 24.17 -4.73
C ASN A 222 13.28 24.13 -5.21
N CYS A 223 12.49 25.17 -4.91
CA CYS A 223 11.11 25.28 -5.41
C CYS A 223 11.07 25.44 -6.93
N GLU A 224 11.97 26.25 -7.50
CA GLU A 224 12.10 26.45 -8.94
C GLU A 224 12.47 25.14 -9.66
N ASP A 225 13.49 24.43 -9.15
CA ASP A 225 13.92 23.13 -9.69
C ASP A 225 12.80 22.09 -9.65
N LEU A 226 12.06 22.00 -8.54
CA LEU A 226 10.91 21.09 -8.42
C LEU A 226 9.81 21.44 -9.42
N LYS A 227 9.54 22.73 -9.64
CA LYS A 227 8.55 23.21 -10.61
C LYS A 227 8.96 22.86 -12.03
N GLU A 228 10.23 22.98 -12.38
CA GLU A 228 10.75 22.56 -13.69
C GLU A 228 10.63 21.06 -13.91
N ARG A 229 11.00 20.25 -12.91
CA ARG A 229 10.85 18.79 -12.96
C ARG A 229 9.39 18.37 -13.11
N LEU A 230 8.46 19.09 -12.49
CA LEU A 230 7.03 18.83 -12.66
C LEU A 230 6.58 19.13 -14.09
N LYS A 231 6.91 20.31 -14.62
CA LYS A 231 6.59 20.67 -16.02
C LYS A 231 7.15 19.67 -17.03
N HIS A 232 8.37 19.16 -16.78
CA HIS A 232 8.97 18.14 -17.63
C HIS A 232 8.16 16.83 -17.61
N LYS A 233 7.75 16.36 -16.42
CA LYS A 233 6.89 15.18 -16.28
C LYS A 233 5.52 15.37 -16.92
N ASP A 234 4.90 16.53 -16.73
CA ASP A 234 3.60 16.84 -17.35
C ASP A 234 3.70 16.84 -18.88
N SER A 235 4.80 17.37 -19.43
CA SER A 235 5.05 17.34 -20.87
C SER A 235 5.22 15.91 -21.38
N LEU A 236 5.98 15.07 -20.67
CA LEU A 236 6.13 13.65 -21.00
C LEU A 236 4.79 12.89 -20.95
N LEU A 237 3.97 13.17 -19.94
CA LEU A 237 2.64 12.59 -19.81
C LEU A 237 1.71 13.06 -20.95
N ALA A 238 1.72 14.34 -21.30
CA ALA A 238 0.93 14.87 -22.40
C ALA A 238 1.27 14.20 -23.74
N THR A 239 2.56 13.98 -24.03
CA THR A 239 2.99 13.22 -25.21
C THR A 239 2.55 11.76 -25.15
N GLY A 240 2.60 11.14 -23.96
CA GLY A 240 2.13 9.76 -23.75
C GLY A 240 0.62 9.57 -23.89
N VAL A 241 -0.17 10.60 -23.56
CA VAL A 241 -1.64 10.59 -23.64
C VAL A 241 -2.14 10.71 -25.09
N SER A 242 -1.40 11.40 -25.98
CA SER A 242 -1.77 11.53 -27.40
C SER A 242 -1.87 10.18 -28.15
N SER A 243 -1.31 9.10 -27.59
CA SER A 243 -1.31 7.74 -28.16
C SER A 243 -2.27 6.76 -27.46
N ARG A 244 -3.05 7.24 -26.49
CA ARG A 244 -3.95 6.42 -25.68
C ARG A 244 -5.42 6.69 -25.98
N VAL A 245 -6.18 5.63 -26.19
CA VAL A 245 -7.65 5.67 -26.36
C VAL A 245 -8.26 4.97 -25.14
N GLY A 246 -9.14 5.66 -24.41
CA GLY A 246 -9.77 5.09 -23.20
C GLY A 246 -8.79 4.71 -22.08
N GLY A 247 -7.60 5.35 -22.03
CA GLY A 247 -6.54 5.04 -21.04
C GLY A 247 -5.60 3.90 -21.44
N LEU A 248 -5.92 3.15 -22.50
CA LEU A 248 -5.09 2.09 -23.05
C LEU A 248 -4.20 2.60 -24.18
N CYS A 249 -3.03 1.99 -24.38
CA CYS A 249 -2.25 2.28 -25.58
C CYS A 249 -3.00 1.77 -26.83
N LEU A 250 -2.72 2.38 -27.99
CA LEU A 250 -3.38 2.05 -29.25
C LEU A 250 -3.43 0.54 -29.54
N LYS A 251 -2.33 -0.18 -29.27
CA LYS A 251 -2.25 -1.65 -29.46
C LYS A 251 -3.18 -2.42 -28.54
N CYS A 252 -3.26 -2.02 -27.26
CA CYS A 252 -4.14 -2.66 -26.29
C CYS A 252 -5.62 -2.37 -26.58
N ALA A 253 -5.94 -1.13 -26.96
CA ALA A 253 -7.30 -0.77 -27.37
C ALA A 253 -7.74 -1.56 -28.62
N GLN A 254 -6.84 -1.73 -29.59
CA GLN A 254 -7.11 -2.53 -30.78
C GLN A 254 -7.32 -4.02 -30.43
N HIS A 255 -6.48 -4.59 -29.56
CA HIS A 255 -6.65 -5.99 -29.13
C HIS A 255 -7.96 -6.19 -28.37
N GLU A 256 -8.31 -5.28 -27.47
CA GLU A 256 -9.56 -5.35 -26.72
C GLU A 256 -10.79 -5.25 -27.64
N ALA A 257 -10.75 -4.37 -28.64
CA ALA A 257 -11.83 -4.26 -29.63
C ALA A 257 -11.99 -5.57 -30.43
N VAL A 258 -10.89 -6.18 -30.87
CA VAL A 258 -10.92 -7.45 -31.62
C VAL A 258 -11.42 -8.61 -30.74
N LEU A 259 -10.94 -8.71 -29.50
CA LEU A 259 -11.37 -9.75 -28.55
C LEU A 259 -12.84 -9.60 -28.15
N SER A 260 -13.29 -8.37 -27.95
CA SER A 260 -14.70 -8.07 -27.64
C SER A 260 -15.60 -8.43 -28.82
N GLN A 261 -15.16 -8.15 -30.05
CA GLN A 261 -15.94 -8.48 -31.25
C GLN A 261 -16.04 -9.98 -31.51
N THR A 262 -15.00 -10.75 -31.20
CA THR A 262 -14.91 -12.17 -31.57
C THR A 262 -15.25 -13.11 -30.41
N HIS A 263 -14.51 -13.02 -29.30
CA HIS A 263 -14.64 -13.98 -28.21
C HIS A 263 -15.89 -13.71 -27.36
N SER A 264 -16.16 -12.44 -27.02
CA SER A 264 -17.36 -12.09 -26.25
C SER A 264 -18.64 -12.41 -27.02
N ASN A 265 -18.65 -12.12 -28.33
CA ASN A 265 -19.81 -12.37 -29.19
C ASN A 265 -20.13 -13.88 -29.29
N VAL A 266 -19.12 -14.73 -29.47
CA VAL A 266 -19.31 -16.20 -29.50
C VAL A 266 -19.89 -16.72 -28.19
N HIS A 267 -19.42 -16.25 -27.03
CA HIS A 267 -19.99 -16.66 -25.74
C HIS A 267 -21.42 -16.19 -25.56
N ILE A 268 -21.74 -14.97 -25.99
CA ILE A 268 -23.11 -14.44 -25.94
C ILE A 268 -24.03 -15.28 -26.82
N GLN A 269 -23.64 -15.58 -28.06
CA GLN A 269 -24.42 -16.42 -28.97
C GLN A 269 -24.64 -17.84 -28.41
N ALA A 270 -23.62 -18.43 -27.78
CA ALA A 270 -23.74 -19.74 -27.15
C ALA A 270 -24.75 -19.71 -25.99
N ILE A 271 -24.69 -18.68 -25.13
CA ILE A 271 -25.64 -18.49 -24.03
C ILE A 271 -27.07 -18.32 -24.55
N GLU A 272 -27.27 -17.48 -25.57
CA GLU A 272 -28.58 -17.27 -26.20
C GLU A 272 -29.15 -18.56 -26.79
N THR A 273 -28.31 -19.36 -27.46
CA THR A 273 -28.70 -20.65 -28.04
C THR A 273 -29.10 -21.65 -26.97
N MET A 274 -28.27 -21.83 -25.93
CA MET A 274 -28.58 -22.70 -24.80
C MET A 274 -29.84 -22.25 -24.04
N THR A 275 -30.06 -20.94 -23.95
CA THR A 275 -31.25 -20.36 -23.32
C THR A 275 -32.50 -20.72 -24.11
N LYS A 276 -32.45 -20.62 -25.44
CA LYS A 276 -33.55 -21.01 -26.32
C LYS A 276 -33.86 -22.50 -26.24
N GLU A 277 -32.84 -23.36 -26.31
CA GLU A 277 -33.02 -24.81 -26.20
C GLU A 277 -33.65 -25.21 -24.86
N ARG A 278 -33.24 -24.57 -23.75
CA ARG A 278 -33.85 -24.76 -22.44
C ARG A 278 -35.34 -24.39 -22.47
N ASP A 279 -35.71 -23.27 -23.09
CA ASP A 279 -37.10 -22.78 -23.12
C ASP A 279 -37.99 -23.65 -24.02
N ASP A 280 -37.45 -24.13 -25.14
CA ASP A 280 -38.11 -25.08 -26.03
C ASP A 280 -38.34 -26.42 -25.32
N LEU A 281 -37.34 -26.94 -24.60
CA LEU A 281 -37.46 -28.17 -23.80
C LEU A 281 -38.45 -28.01 -22.64
N MET A 282 -38.44 -26.86 -21.96
CA MET A 282 -39.43 -26.56 -20.93
C MET A 282 -40.85 -26.52 -21.48
N SER A 283 -41.04 -25.92 -22.66
CA SER A 283 -42.33 -25.88 -23.35
C SER A 283 -42.82 -27.28 -23.73
N ALA A 284 -41.93 -28.11 -24.29
CA ALA A 284 -42.21 -29.51 -24.60
C ALA A 284 -42.57 -30.31 -23.33
N LEU A 285 -41.81 -30.14 -22.25
CA LEU A 285 -42.08 -30.80 -20.97
C LEU A 285 -43.47 -30.44 -20.41
N VAL A 286 -43.86 -29.16 -20.49
CA VAL A 286 -45.19 -28.71 -20.06
C VAL A 286 -46.28 -29.36 -20.92
N SER A 287 -46.09 -29.44 -22.24
CA SER A 287 -47.03 -30.10 -23.15
C SER A 287 -47.16 -31.62 -22.90
N VAL A 288 -46.04 -32.30 -22.62
CA VAL A 288 -46.07 -33.73 -22.24
C VAL A 288 -46.79 -33.93 -20.90
N ARG A 289 -46.55 -33.05 -19.93
CA ARG A 289 -47.26 -33.12 -18.64
C ARG A 289 -48.76 -32.90 -18.77
N SER A 290 -49.22 -31.96 -19.60
CA SER A 290 -50.65 -31.75 -19.83
C SER A 290 -51.30 -32.93 -20.53
N SER A 291 -50.68 -33.48 -21.58
CA SER A 291 -51.20 -34.66 -22.28
C SER A 291 -51.22 -35.91 -21.39
N LEU A 292 -50.22 -36.11 -20.53
CA LEU A 292 -50.22 -37.17 -19.53
C LEU A 292 -51.40 -37.03 -18.55
N ALA A 293 -51.66 -35.81 -18.05
CA ALA A 293 -52.79 -35.55 -17.18
C ALA A 293 -54.14 -35.85 -17.86
N GLU A 294 -54.29 -35.52 -19.14
CA GLU A 294 -55.48 -35.86 -19.93
C GLU A 294 -55.65 -37.37 -20.12
N VAL A 295 -54.55 -38.09 -20.43
CA VAL A 295 -54.57 -39.56 -20.56
C VAL A 295 -54.97 -40.20 -19.24
N GLN A 296 -54.37 -39.77 -18.12
CA GLN A 296 -54.72 -40.27 -16.78
C GLN A 296 -56.18 -39.97 -16.42
N GLN A 297 -56.70 -38.80 -16.78
CA GLN A 297 -58.12 -38.48 -16.57
C GLN A 297 -59.04 -39.37 -17.40
N ARG A 298 -58.68 -39.66 -18.66
CA ARG A 298 -59.45 -40.59 -19.50
C ARG A 298 -59.40 -42.02 -18.97
N GLU A 299 -58.23 -42.48 -18.53
CA GLU A 299 -58.03 -43.80 -17.93
C GLU A 299 -58.88 -43.96 -16.65
N THR A 300 -58.84 -42.98 -15.73
CA THR A 300 -59.64 -43.03 -14.50
C THR A 300 -61.15 -42.99 -14.77
N SER A 301 -61.59 -42.27 -15.80
CA SER A 301 -62.99 -42.27 -16.25
C SER A 301 -63.39 -43.64 -16.81
N ALA A 302 -62.58 -44.21 -17.71
CA ALA A 302 -62.83 -45.54 -18.28
C ALA A 302 -62.85 -46.62 -17.19
N TYR A 303 -61.91 -46.58 -16.24
CA TYR A 303 -61.89 -47.46 -15.08
C TYR A 303 -63.20 -47.39 -14.26
N LYS A 304 -63.69 -46.17 -13.99
CA LYS A 304 -64.98 -45.98 -13.29
C LYS A 304 -66.17 -46.53 -14.08
N GLN A 305 -66.18 -46.33 -15.39
CA GLN A 305 -67.24 -46.85 -16.26
C GLN A 305 -67.27 -48.38 -16.27
N VAL A 306 -66.11 -49.03 -16.42
CA VAL A 306 -65.99 -50.49 -16.38
C VAL A 306 -66.42 -51.01 -15.01
N LYS A 307 -65.97 -50.37 -13.92
CA LYS A 307 -66.38 -50.74 -12.56
C LYS A 307 -67.91 -50.71 -12.39
N HIS A 308 -68.56 -49.65 -12.85
CA HIS A 308 -70.03 -49.53 -12.78
C HIS A 308 -70.72 -50.58 -13.65
N ALA A 309 -70.23 -50.82 -14.87
CA ALA A 309 -70.81 -51.82 -15.76
C ALA A 309 -70.74 -53.23 -15.16
N VAL A 310 -69.59 -53.60 -14.56
CA VAL A 310 -69.43 -54.88 -13.85
C VAL A 310 -70.44 -54.99 -12.71
N GLN A 311 -70.56 -53.97 -11.85
CA GLN A 311 -71.51 -53.97 -10.74
C GLN A 311 -72.96 -54.16 -11.21
N MET A 312 -73.39 -53.43 -12.26
CA MET A 312 -74.74 -53.58 -12.83
C MET A 312 -74.99 -54.98 -13.38
N THR A 313 -73.98 -55.61 -14.01
CA THR A 313 -74.11 -56.99 -14.52
C THR A 313 -74.16 -58.03 -13.40
N GLU A 314 -73.43 -57.80 -12.30
CA GLU A 314 -73.50 -58.65 -11.11
C GLU A 314 -74.90 -58.57 -10.48
N GLU A 315 -75.41 -57.36 -10.24
CA GLU A 315 -76.76 -57.13 -9.70
C GLU A 315 -77.85 -57.77 -10.57
N ALA A 316 -77.80 -57.56 -11.89
CA ALA A 316 -78.75 -58.16 -12.82
C ALA A 316 -78.67 -59.70 -12.87
N ASN A 317 -77.49 -60.30 -12.65
CA ASN A 317 -77.34 -61.75 -12.55
C ASN A 317 -77.96 -62.28 -11.25
N PHE A 318 -77.76 -61.59 -10.13
CA PHE A 318 -78.38 -61.97 -8.84
C PHE A 318 -79.91 -61.97 -8.91
N GLU A 319 -80.52 -61.00 -9.59
CA GLU A 319 -81.97 -60.93 -9.78
C GLU A 319 -82.53 -62.10 -10.61
N LYS A 320 -81.79 -62.59 -11.62
CA LYS A 320 -82.22 -63.71 -12.48
C LYS A 320 -82.14 -65.08 -11.80
N THR A 321 -81.26 -65.23 -10.81
CA THR A 321 -81.07 -66.48 -10.07
C THR A 321 -82.01 -66.65 -8.87
N LYS A 322 -82.91 -65.68 -8.64
CA LYS A 322 -83.86 -65.64 -7.54
C LYS A 322 -85.27 -66.01 -7.99
#